data_AF-A0A1J3EDZ3-F1
#
_entry.id   AF-A0A1J3EDZ3-F1
#
_cell.length_a   1.000
_cell.length_b   1.000
_cell.length_c   1.000
_cell.angle_alpha   90.00
_cell.angle_beta   90.00
_cell.angle_gamma   90.00
#
_symmetry.space_group_name_H-M   'P 1'
#
loop_
_entity.id
_entity.type
_entity.pdbx_description
1 polymer ?
#
loop_
_entity_poly.entity_id
_entity_poly.type
_entity_poly.pdbx_seq_one_letter_code
_entity_poly.pdbx_strand_id
1 'polypeptide(L)'
;MSKSRRLHQLITEHEQSNEKRKRHEQEEEEENGDTYIRLENFPGGSEIFEMVVKICYGVKVDLSASTAVLLRCAVEELEMTEEH
;
A
#
# COMPACT_ATOMS: atom_id res chain seq x y z
N MET A 1 13.69 1.08 7.55
CA MET A 1 12.25 0.78 7.41
C MET A 1 12.07 0.13 6.06
N SER A 2 11.52 -1.07 6.00
CA SER A 2 11.28 -1.73 4.71
C SER A 2 10.28 -0.91 3.89
N LYS A 3 10.56 -0.71 2.60
CA LYS A 3 9.72 0.05 1.67
C LYS A 3 9.05 -0.90 0.68
N SER A 4 7.79 -0.63 0.34
CA SER A 4 7.07 -1.36 -0.71
C SER A 4 7.32 -0.67 -2.05
N ARG A 5 7.96 -1.38 -2.99
CA ARG A 5 8.11 -0.88 -4.36
C ARG A 5 6.76 -0.76 -5.07
N ARG A 6 5.87 -1.73 -4.85
CA ARG A 6 4.54 -1.74 -5.47
C ARG A 6 3.66 -0.59 -5.02
N LEU A 7 3.63 -0.29 -3.71
CA LEU A 7 2.88 0.87 -3.21
C LEU A 7 3.45 2.17 -3.76
N HIS A 8 4.78 2.32 -3.81
CA HIS A 8 5.41 3.48 -4.39
C HIS A 8 4.95 3.70 -5.84
N GLN A 9 4.98 2.64 -6.66
CA GLN A 9 4.51 2.70 -8.04
C GLN A 9 3.04 3.12 -8.14
N LEU A 10 2.15 2.54 -7.34
CA LEU A 10 0.71 2.86 -7.35
C LEU A 10 0.45 4.32 -6.91
N ILE A 11 1.18 4.82 -5.90
CA ILE A 11 1.10 6.22 -5.47
C ILE A 11 1.49 7.14 -6.63
N THR A 12 2.65 6.90 -7.25
CA THR A 12 3.16 7.73 -8.34
C THR A 12 2.25 7.73 -9.56
N GLU A 13 1.70 6.58 -9.94
CA GLU A 13 0.73 6.48 -11.05
C GLU A 13 -0.55 7.26 -10.77
N HIS A 14 -1.06 7.17 -9.54
CA HIS A 14 -2.26 7.90 -9.14
C HIS A 14 -2.04 9.42 -9.13
N GLU A 15 -0.90 9.89 -8.62
CA GLU A 15 -0.51 11.30 -8.64
C GLU A 15 -0.42 11.84 -10.07
N GLN A 16 0.29 11.14 -10.97
CA GLN A 16 0.42 11.54 -12.37
C GLN A 16 -0.91 11.56 -13.12
N SER A 17 -1.80 10.60 -12.84
CA SER A 17 -3.15 10.57 -13.40
C SER A 17 -3.97 11.77 -12.93
N ASN A 18 -3.91 12.08 -11.63
CA ASN A 18 -4.64 13.19 -11.04
C ASN A 18 -4.14 14.55 -11.56
N GLU A 19 -2.82 14.72 -11.71
CA GLU A 19 -2.22 15.92 -12.31
C GLU A 19 -2.59 16.11 -13.79
N LYS A 20 -2.78 15.02 -14.55
CA LYS A 20 -3.27 15.11 -15.93
C LYS A 20 -4.73 15.59 -15.97
N ARG A 21 -5.59 15.08 -15.07
CA ARG A 21 -7.00 15.50 -14.97
C ARG A 21 -7.12 16.98 -14.58
N LYS A 22 -6.37 17.43 -13.56
CA LYS A 22 -6.33 18.84 -13.14
C LYS A 22 -5.85 19.82 -14.22
N ARG A 23 -5.08 19.36 -15.21
CA ARG A 23 -4.67 20.19 -16.35
C ARG A 23 -5.71 20.28 -17.47
N HIS A 24 -6.70 19.37 -17.48
CA HIS A 24 -7.71 19.29 -18.53
C HIS A 24 -9.06 19.93 -18.14
N GLU A 25 -9.33 20.10 -16.84
CA GLU A 25 -10.58 20.71 -16.34
C GLU A 25 -10.24 21.80 -15.31
N GLN A 26 -10.47 23.07 -15.67
CA GLN A 26 -10.55 24.18 -14.72
C GLN A 26 -11.91 24.08 -13.99
N GLU A 27 -11.86 23.73 -12.70
CA GLU A 27 -12.93 23.79 -11.68
C GLU A 27 -14.10 22.81 -11.97
N GLU A 28 -14.38 21.83 -11.10
CA GLU A 28 -15.35 21.97 -10.01
C GLU A 28 -15.16 20.94 -8.87
N GLU A 29 -15.26 21.50 -7.65
CA GLU A 29 -15.59 21.04 -6.30
C GLU A 29 -15.56 19.57 -5.81
N GLU A 30 -14.82 19.42 -4.69
CA GLU A 30 -15.15 18.68 -3.47
C GLU A 30 -15.68 17.24 -3.59
N GLU A 31 -14.77 16.31 -3.90
CA GLU A 31 -14.79 15.01 -3.24
C GLU A 31 -13.60 15.00 -2.29
N ASN A 32 -13.87 14.86 -0.98
CA ASN A 32 -12.93 14.85 0.13
C ASN A 32 -11.50 14.48 -0.32
N GLY A 33 -10.51 15.36 -0.13
CA GLY A 33 -9.16 15.31 -0.73
C GLY A 33 -8.27 14.11 -0.36
N ASP A 34 -8.87 13.01 0.03
CA ASP A 34 -8.24 11.75 0.34
C ASP A 34 -7.91 11.00 -0.96
N THR A 35 -6.63 10.78 -1.19
CA THR A 35 -6.15 9.90 -2.25
C THR A 35 -6.23 8.46 -1.78
N TYR A 36 -6.99 7.62 -2.49
CA TYR A 36 -7.15 6.20 -2.16
C TYR A 36 -6.40 5.30 -3.13
N ILE A 37 -5.72 4.28 -2.59
CA ILE A 37 -5.09 3.21 -3.38
C ILE A 37 -5.85 1.92 -3.15
N ARG A 38 -6.32 1.31 -4.24
CA ARG A 38 -7.03 0.03 -4.19
C ARG A 38 -6.03 -1.11 -4.36
N LEU A 39 -5.95 -1.96 -3.35
CA LEU A 39 -5.21 -3.23 -3.39
C LEU A 39 -6.23 -4.37 -3.46
N GLU A 40 -6.52 -4.84 -4.68
CA GLU A 40 -7.47 -5.92 -4.87
C GLU A 40 -6.83 -7.29 -4.58
N ASN A 41 -7.60 -8.21 -4.00
CA ASN A 41 -7.20 -9.60 -3.75
C ASN A 41 -5.92 -9.76 -2.90
N PHE A 42 -5.70 -8.87 -1.94
CA PHE A 42 -4.52 -8.92 -1.09
C PHE A 42 -4.44 -10.25 -0.32
N PRO A 43 -3.27 -10.95 -0.32
CA PRO A 43 -3.12 -12.24 0.33
C PRO A 43 -3.36 -12.13 1.83
N GLY A 44 -4.31 -12.91 2.34
CA GLY A 44 -4.70 -12.87 3.75
C GLY A 44 -5.52 -11.64 4.17
N GLY A 45 -5.92 -10.80 3.21
CA GLY A 45 -6.83 -9.67 3.45
C GLY A 45 -6.23 -8.53 4.27
N SER A 46 -7.10 -7.67 4.79
CA SER A 46 -6.72 -6.45 5.51
C SER A 46 -5.95 -6.73 6.81
N GLU A 47 -6.24 -7.83 7.50
CA GLU A 47 -5.55 -8.20 8.75
C GLU A 47 -4.06 -8.44 8.51
N ILE A 48 -3.71 -9.17 7.44
CA ILE A 48 -2.31 -9.42 7.11
C ILE A 48 -1.63 -8.16 6.58
N PHE A 49 -2.35 -7.32 5.83
CA PHE A 49 -1.84 -6.02 5.41
C PHE A 49 -1.48 -5.13 6.63
N GLU A 50 -2.37 -5.04 7.62
CA GLU A 50 -2.11 -4.30 8.87
C GLU A 50 -0.87 -4.85 9.58
N MET A 51 -0.70 -6.17 9.59
CA MET A 51 0.48 -6.81 10.19
C MET A 51 1.77 -6.45 9.45
N VAL A 52 1.77 -6.41 8.11
CA VAL A 52 2.91 -5.93 7.31
C VAL A 52 3.24 -4.49 7.68
N VAL A 53 2.23 -3.60 7.69
CA VAL A 53 2.42 -2.19 8.02
C VAL A 53 3.03 -2.03 9.42
N LYS A 54 2.49 -2.73 10.42
CA LYS A 54 3.05 -2.74 11.78
C LYS A 54 4.53 -3.12 11.80
N ILE A 55 4.92 -4.20 11.13
CA ILE A 55 6.32 -4.60 11.02
C ILE A 55 7.18 -3.49 10.39
N CYS A 56 6.70 -2.87 9.31
CA CYS A 56 7.42 -1.81 8.61
C CYS A 56 7.65 -0.56 9.46
N TYR A 57 6.72 -0.26 10.37
CA TYR A 57 6.81 0.84 11.34
C TYR A 57 7.47 0.44 12.67
N GLY A 58 8.03 -0.77 12.77
CA GLY A 58 8.73 -1.24 13.98
C GLY A 58 7.80 -1.64 15.14
N VAL A 59 6.51 -1.81 14.86
CA VAL A 59 5.53 -2.31 15.82
C VAL A 59 5.67 -3.83 15.93
N LYS A 60 5.74 -4.33 17.18
CA LYS A 60 5.78 -5.77 17.45
C LYS A 60 4.44 -6.42 17.10
N VAL A 61 4.50 -7.55 16.42
CA VAL A 61 3.33 -8.36 16.06
C VAL A 61 3.56 -9.80 16.48
N ASP A 62 2.52 -10.46 16.97
CA ASP A 62 2.58 -11.88 17.32
C ASP A 62 2.38 -12.73 16.06
N LEU A 63 3.45 -13.42 15.68
CA LEU A 63 3.43 -14.35 14.55
C LEU A 63 2.98 -15.72 15.02
N SER A 64 2.08 -16.34 14.25
CA SER A 64 1.64 -17.71 14.47
C SER A 64 1.88 -18.55 13.21
N ALA A 65 1.81 -19.87 13.35
CA ALA A 65 1.96 -20.78 12.21
C ALA A 65 0.92 -20.53 11.11
N SER A 66 -0.29 -20.04 11.47
CA SER A 66 -1.35 -19.74 10.50
C SER A 66 -1.12 -18.44 9.74
N THR A 67 -0.46 -17.45 10.35
CA THR A 67 -0.23 -16.14 9.71
C THR A 67 1.12 -16.03 9.01
N ALA A 68 2.09 -16.87 9.36
CA ALA A 68 3.46 -16.82 8.81
C ALA A 68 3.51 -16.95 7.27
N VAL A 69 2.75 -17.90 6.70
CA VAL A 69 2.71 -18.10 5.24
C VAL A 69 2.05 -16.92 4.54
N LEU A 70 0.91 -16.47 5.05
CA LEU A 70 0.18 -15.33 4.48
C LEU A 70 1.03 -14.06 4.53
N LEU A 71 1.73 -13.82 5.64
CA LEU A 71 2.62 -12.68 5.78
C LEU A 71 3.75 -12.71 4.75
N ARG A 72 4.41 -13.87 4.56
CA ARG A 72 5.44 -13.99 3.53
C ARG A 72 4.89 -13.66 2.14
N CYS A 73 3.73 -14.22 1.78
CA CYS A 73 3.08 -13.93 0.51
C CYS A 73 2.73 -12.44 0.37
N ALA A 74 2.24 -11.81 1.44
CA ALA A 74 1.90 -10.38 1.46
C ALA A 74 3.11 -9.47 1.30
N VAL A 75 4.22 -9.81 1.93
CA VAL A 75 5.50 -9.08 1.80
C VAL A 75 6.04 -9.19 0.38
N GLU A 76 5.92 -10.35 -0.25
CA GLU A 76 6.29 -10.59 -1.65
C GLU A 76 5.36 -9.82 -2.62
N GLU A 77 4.05 -9.88 -2.39
CA GLU A 77 3.03 -9.18 -3.17
C GLU A 77 3.15 -7.64 -3.10
N LEU A 78 3.70 -7.11 -2.00
CA LEU A 78 4.03 -5.69 -1.83
C LEU A 78 5.43 -5.33 -2.35
N GLU A 79 6.22 -6.31 -2.79
CA GLU A 79 7.61 -6.13 -3.20
C GLU A 79 8.40 -5.35 -2.13
N MET A 80 8.28 -5.80 -0.88
CA MET A 80 8.95 -5.17 0.25
C MET A 80 10.46 -5.40 0.16
N THR A 81 11.24 -4.33 0.25
CA THR A 81 12.70 -4.38 0.26
C THR A 81 13.23 -3.62 1.47
N GLU A 82 14.43 -3.99 1.94
CA GLU A 82 15.14 -3.26 3.00
C GLU A 82 16.02 -2.13 2.46
N GLU A 83 15.88 -1.76 1.18
CA GLU A 83 16.76 -0.81 0.52
C GLU A 83 16.64 0.61 1.11
N HIS A 84 17.79 1.15 1.53
CA HIS A 84 17.94 2.43 2.24
C HIS A 84 17.66 3.64 1.34
#